data_AF-A0A950VSL7-F1
#
_entry.id   AF-A0A950VSL7-F1
#
_cell.length_a   1.000
_cell.length_b   1.000
_cell.length_c   1.000
_cell.angle_alpha   90.00
_cell.angle_beta   90.00
_cell.angle_gamma   90.00
#
_symmetry.space_group_name_H-M   'P 1'
#
loop_
_entity.id
_entity.type
_entity.pdbx_description
1 polymer ?
#
loop_
_entity_poly.entity_id
_entity_poly.type
_entity_poly.pdbx_seq_one_letter_code
_entity_poly.pdbx_strand_id
1 'polypeptide(L)'
;MAGSFAADVVPLFTQPSIKHMARMGVKLNDFDYMSDPAGDGDYPDHANARHVYARLDGSEQPQMPPGGPFWDDDMLKTLSDWMNVAPTFQP
;
A
#
# COMPACT_ATOMS: atom_id res chain seq x y z
N MET A 1 -7.28 1.96 15.98
CA MET A 1 -7.17 3.41 15.70
C MET A 1 -7.05 3.53 14.20
N ALA A 2 -7.79 4.46 13.57
CA ALA A 2 -7.61 4.75 12.16
C ALA A 2 -6.21 5.36 11.99
N GLY A 3 -5.34 4.66 11.27
CA GLY A 3 -3.97 5.10 11.06
C GLY A 3 -3.90 6.30 10.11
N SER A 4 -2.93 7.18 10.31
CA SER A 4 -2.57 8.22 9.36
C SER A 4 -1.79 7.59 8.21
N PHE A 5 -2.18 7.84 6.96
CA PHE A 5 -1.38 7.40 5.81
C PHE A 5 0.05 7.97 5.88
N ALA A 6 0.19 9.26 6.15
CA ALA A 6 1.48 9.93 6.18
C ALA A 6 2.35 9.51 7.37
N ALA A 7 1.77 9.21 8.52
CA ALA A 7 2.53 8.86 9.73
C ALA A 7 2.75 7.36 9.92
N ASP A 8 1.82 6.51 9.46
CA ASP A 8 1.85 5.07 9.73
C ASP A 8 2.19 4.25 8.49
N VAL A 9 1.74 4.66 7.29
CA VAL A 9 1.93 3.88 6.05
C VAL A 9 3.16 4.34 5.26
N VAL A 10 3.32 5.65 5.03
CA VAL A 10 4.45 6.20 4.25
C VAL A 10 5.82 5.80 4.83
N PRO A 11 6.06 5.81 6.16
CA PRO A 11 7.35 5.43 6.71
C PRO A 11 7.73 3.95 6.52
N LEU A 12 6.75 3.07 6.25
CA LEU A 12 7.01 1.66 5.95
C LEU A 12 7.66 1.50 4.56
N PHE A 13 7.43 2.45 3.66
CA PHE A 13 8.05 2.48 2.35
C PHE A 13 9.38 3.24 2.38
N THR A 14 10.43 2.61 1.86
CA THR A 14 11.72 3.28 1.71
C THR A 14 11.67 4.34 0.60
N GLN A 15 12.43 5.44 0.72
CA GLN A 15 12.51 6.43 -0.37
C GLN A 15 12.95 5.84 -1.72
N PRO A 16 13.91 4.90 -1.79
CA PRO A 16 14.24 4.22 -3.04
C PRO A 16 13.05 3.45 -3.64
N SER A 17 12.26 2.74 -2.83
CA SER A 17 11.09 2.00 -3.34
C SER A 17 10.01 2.94 -3.84
N ILE A 18 9.72 4.04 -3.14
CA ILE A 18 8.78 5.08 -3.60
C ILE A 18 9.20 5.62 -4.97
N LYS A 19 10.47 6.00 -5.14
CA LYS A 19 10.98 6.52 -6.42
C LYS A 19 10.93 5.47 -7.53
N HIS A 20 11.24 4.22 -7.21
CA HIS A 20 11.23 3.14 -8.20
C HIS A 20 9.80 2.82 -8.67
N MET A 21 8.86 2.71 -7.72
CA MET A 21 7.45 2.44 -8.01
C MET A 21 6.78 3.60 -8.76
N ALA A 22 7.10 4.85 -8.42
CA ALA A 22 6.54 6.01 -9.10
C ALA A 22 6.87 6.01 -10.61
N ARG A 23 8.04 5.50 -11.01
CA ARG A 23 8.41 5.34 -12.44
C ARG A 23 7.60 4.28 -13.17
N MET A 24 6.97 3.37 -12.43
CA MET A 24 6.07 2.34 -12.93
C MET A 24 4.60 2.72 -12.78
N GLY A 25 4.30 3.95 -12.38
CA GLY A 25 2.93 4.45 -12.19
C GLY A 25 2.32 4.14 -10.81
N VAL A 26 3.03 3.41 -9.95
CA VAL A 26 2.55 3.06 -8.60
C VAL A 26 3.05 4.11 -7.60
N LYS A 27 2.14 4.94 -7.09
CA LYS A 27 2.50 6.07 -6.22
C LYS A 27 2.33 5.73 -4.74
N LEU A 28 3.33 5.06 -4.18
CA LEU A 28 3.30 4.54 -2.80
C LEU A 28 3.16 5.62 -1.69
N ASN A 29 3.47 6.88 -1.99
CA ASN A 29 3.40 8.00 -1.04
C ASN A 29 2.33 9.04 -1.40
N ASP A 30 1.47 8.73 -2.37
CA ASP A 30 0.38 9.60 -2.80
C ASP A 30 -0.92 9.06 -2.17
N PHE A 31 -1.50 9.85 -1.27
CA PHE A 31 -2.71 9.48 -0.56
C PHE A 31 -3.87 9.28 -1.53
N ASP A 32 -4.10 10.23 -2.44
CA ASP A 32 -5.22 10.18 -3.39
C ASP A 32 -5.15 8.94 -4.29
N TYR A 33 -3.94 8.50 -4.65
CA TYR A 33 -3.73 7.26 -5.39
C TYR A 33 -4.00 6.00 -4.55
N MET A 34 -3.46 5.93 -3.34
CA MET A 34 -3.57 4.75 -2.46
C MET A 34 -4.97 4.62 -1.84
N SER A 35 -5.65 5.73 -1.58
CA SER A 35 -6.99 5.78 -1.00
C SER A 35 -8.08 5.91 -2.06
N ASP A 36 -7.75 5.74 -3.34
CA ASP A 36 -8.73 5.77 -4.42
C ASP A 36 -9.81 4.71 -4.13
N PRO A 37 -11.08 5.07 -3.90
CA PRO A 37 -12.11 4.10 -3.58
C PRO A 37 -12.47 3.20 -4.77
N ALA A 38 -11.98 3.50 -5.97
CA ALA A 38 -12.24 2.69 -7.15
C ALA A 38 -11.70 1.25 -7.02
N GLY A 39 -12.54 0.30 -7.42
CA GLY A 39 -12.13 -1.07 -7.70
C GLY A 39 -11.76 -1.28 -9.17
N ASP A 40 -11.37 -2.52 -9.48
CA ASP A 40 -11.13 -3.04 -10.82
C ASP A 40 -11.67 -4.48 -10.97
N GLY A 41 -11.12 -5.25 -11.92
CA GLY A 41 -11.55 -6.63 -12.18
C GLY A 41 -11.16 -7.63 -11.09
N ASP A 42 -10.14 -7.32 -10.28
CA ASP A 42 -9.60 -8.21 -9.25
C ASP A 42 -10.06 -7.78 -7.85
N TYR A 43 -10.18 -6.46 -7.63
CA TYR A 43 -10.51 -5.87 -6.33
C TYR A 43 -11.73 -4.94 -6.39
N PRO A 44 -12.73 -5.09 -5.52
CA PRO A 44 -13.95 -4.28 -5.58
C PRO A 44 -13.79 -2.82 -5.10
N ASP A 45 -12.72 -2.51 -4.37
CA ASP A 45 -12.41 -1.20 -3.79
C ASP A 45 -10.90 -1.06 -3.55
N HIS A 46 -10.41 0.18 -3.55
CA HIS A 46 -9.00 0.49 -3.26
C HIS A 46 -8.01 -0.36 -4.06
N ALA A 47 -8.31 -0.60 -5.34
CA ALA A 47 -7.56 -1.53 -6.19
C ALA A 47 -6.06 -1.24 -6.16
N ASN A 48 -5.67 0.03 -6.24
CA ASN A 48 -4.27 0.46 -6.17
C ASN A 48 -3.56 -0.03 -4.90
N ALA A 49 -4.15 0.19 -3.72
CA ALA A 49 -3.53 -0.23 -2.46
C ALA A 49 -3.63 -1.74 -2.25
N ARG A 50 -4.70 -2.39 -2.73
CA ARG A 50 -4.86 -3.85 -2.65
C ARG A 50 -3.84 -4.59 -3.49
N HIS A 51 -3.54 -4.14 -4.72
CA HIS A 51 -2.45 -4.68 -5.52
C HIS A 51 -1.08 -4.50 -4.85
N VAL A 52 -0.84 -3.33 -4.24
CA VAL A 52 0.39 -3.11 -3.47
C VAL A 52 0.49 -4.10 -2.32
N TYR A 53 -0.58 -4.26 -1.53
CA TYR A 53 -0.63 -5.24 -0.44
C TYR A 53 -0.41 -6.68 -0.95
N ALA A 54 -1.08 -7.06 -2.03
CA ALA A 54 -1.01 -8.41 -2.60
C ALA A 54 0.39 -8.77 -3.11
N ARG A 55 1.14 -7.79 -3.61
CA ARG A 55 2.54 -8.00 -3.96
C ARG A 55 3.44 -8.06 -2.74
N LEU A 56 3.12 -7.37 -1.64
CA LEU A 56 3.91 -7.42 -0.41
C LEU A 56 3.71 -8.75 0.34
N ASP A 57 2.47 -9.24 0.42
CA ASP A 57 2.14 -10.52 1.06
C ASP A 57 2.44 -11.74 0.18
N GLY A 58 2.66 -11.52 -1.12
CA GLY A 58 3.04 -12.54 -2.09
C GLY A 58 1.87 -13.28 -2.74
N SER A 59 0.63 -12.87 -2.47
CA SER A 59 -0.57 -13.36 -3.17
C SER A 59 -0.56 -12.98 -4.66
N GLU A 60 0.06 -11.86 -5.02
CA GLU A 60 0.39 -11.47 -6.38
C GLU A 60 1.88 -11.62 -6.70
N GLN A 61 2.16 -12.09 -7.92
CA GLN A 61 3.52 -12.25 -8.43
C GLN A 61 3.88 -11.16 -9.45
N PRO A 62 5.13 -10.65 -9.44
CA PRO A 62 6.20 -10.97 -8.50
C PRO A 62 5.95 -10.39 -7.09
N GLN A 63 6.31 -11.17 -6.06
CA GLN A 63 6.34 -10.69 -4.67
C GLN A 63 7.40 -9.60 -4.50
N MET A 64 7.03 -8.52 -3.79
CA MET A 64 7.85 -7.36 -3.54
C MET A 64 8.24 -7.28 -2.04
N PRO A 65 9.46 -6.80 -1.73
CA PRO A 65 10.55 -6.51 -2.66
C PRO A 65 11.17 -7.80 -3.26
N PRO A 66 11.70 -7.74 -4.50
CA PRO A 66 12.27 -8.92 -5.16
C PRO A 66 13.48 -9.45 -4.37
N GLY A 67 13.42 -10.72 -3.94
CA GLY A 67 14.51 -11.34 -3.17
C GLY A 67 14.59 -10.90 -1.71
N GLY A 68 13.63 -10.11 -1.22
CA GLY A 68 13.56 -9.64 0.16
C GLY A 68 14.49 -8.46 0.50
N PRO A 69 14.54 -8.04 1.77
CA PRO A 69 13.75 -8.57 2.90
C PRO A 69 12.25 -8.27 2.72
N PHE A 70 11.40 -9.27 2.96
CA PHE A 70 9.95 -9.09 2.91
C PHE A 70 9.45 -8.32 4.13
N TRP A 71 8.27 -7.72 3.96
CA TRP A 71 7.59 -7.08 5.08
C TRP A 71 7.19 -8.13 6.12
N ASP A 72 7.32 -7.78 7.38
CA ASP A 72 6.79 -8.60 8.47
C ASP A 72 5.27 -8.41 8.63
N ASP A 73 4.67 -9.34 9.38
CA ASP A 73 3.22 -9.40 9.57
C ASP A 73 2.65 -8.11 10.20
N ASP A 74 3.42 -7.41 11.03
CA ASP A 74 2.99 -6.15 11.67
C ASP A 74 2.95 -5.00 10.66
N MET A 75 3.94 -4.92 9.76
CA MET A 75 3.91 -3.96 8.65
C MET A 75 2.74 -4.22 7.69
N LEU A 76 2.52 -5.48 7.31
CA LEU A 76 1.39 -5.88 6.45
C LEU A 76 0.06 -5.57 7.13
N LYS A 77 -0.05 -5.85 8.44
CA LYS A 77 -1.22 -5.52 9.22
C LYS A 77 -1.49 -4.02 9.28
N THR A 78 -0.46 -3.18 9.40
CA THR A 78 -0.61 -1.72 9.41
C THR A 78 -1.22 -1.22 8.10
N LEU A 79 -0.73 -1.71 6.95
CA LEU A 79 -1.28 -1.36 5.65
C LEU A 79 -2.73 -1.87 5.48
N SER A 80 -3.00 -3.11 5.89
CA SER A 80 -4.33 -3.71 5.82
C SER A 80 -5.35 -2.99 6.71
N ASP A 81 -4.97 -2.67 7.96
CA ASP A 81 -5.83 -1.93 8.88
C ASP A 81 -6.12 -0.52 8.36
N TRP A 82 -5.14 0.15 7.72
CA TRP A 82 -5.35 1.45 7.09
C TRP A 82 -6.33 1.41 5.91
N MET A 83 -6.29 0.37 5.07
CA MET A 83 -7.25 0.22 3.95
C MET A 83 -8.67 -0.09 4.43
N ASN A 84 -8.80 -0.90 5.48
CA ASN A 84 -10.10 -1.42 5.94
C ASN A 84 -10.80 -0.53 6.97
N VAL A 85 -10.05 0.29 7.72
CA VAL A 85 -10.64 1.33 8.55
C VAL A 85 -10.82 2.54 7.64
N ALA A 86 -12.07 2.96 7.43
CA ALA A 86 -12.42 4.10 6.56
C ALA A 86 -11.34 5.19 6.68
N PRO A 87 -10.63 5.53 5.59
CA PRO A 87 -9.51 6.46 5.65
C PRO A 87 -10.09 7.77 6.16
N THR A 88 -9.89 8.05 7.45
CA THR A 88 -10.31 9.31 8.03
C THR A 88 -9.51 10.35 7.29
N PHE A 89 -10.18 11.09 6.39
CA PHE A 89 -9.66 12.31 5.77
C PHE A 89 -8.93 13.09 6.86
N GLN A 90 -7.61 13.11 6.81
CA GLN A 90 -6.86 13.92 7.75
C GLN A 90 -6.81 15.35 7.20
N PRO A 91 -7.12 16.36 8.03
CA PRO A 91 -7.00 17.77 7.66
C PRO A 91 -5.54 18.22 7.45
#